data_AF-A0A2U8VWG4-F1
#
_entry.id   AF-A0A2U8VWG4-F1
#
_cell.length_a   1.000
_cell.length_b   1.000
_cell.length_c   1.000
_cell.angle_alpha   90.00
_cell.angle_beta   90.00
_cell.angle_gamma   90.00
#
_symmetry.space_group_name_H-M   'P 1'
#
loop_
_entity.id
_entity.type
_entity.pdbx_description
1 polymer ?
#
loop_
_entity_poly.entity_id
_entity_poly.type
_entity_poly.pdbx_seq_one_letter_code
_entity_poly.pdbx_strand_id
1 'polypeptide(L)'
;MALGVHPWIAFLLEPWLAAIEQAGPGTTHWLQETSAAMSACLAEWVDPTPGIDRALDGARAASDLLVASINRAGWANAEAQRQIARAAMGALIEALARAEASESKSEIGLGF
;
A
#
# COMPACT_ATOMS: atom_id res chain seq x y z
N MET A 1 -5.00 5.04 16.87
CA MET A 1 -6.09 4.23 16.27
C MET A 1 -5.43 3.12 15.49
N ALA A 2 -5.33 1.93 16.06
CA ALA A 2 -4.84 0.76 15.33
C ALA A 2 -6.03 0.21 14.53
N LEU A 3 -6.00 0.40 13.21
CA LEU A 3 -6.94 -0.22 12.27
C LEU A 3 -6.71 -1.74 12.34
N GLY A 4 -7.79 -2.50 12.51
CA GLY A 4 -7.79 -3.94 12.78
C GLY A 4 -7.37 -4.82 11.61
N VAL A 5 -6.16 -4.60 11.11
CA VAL A 5 -5.44 -5.48 10.19
C VAL A 5 -4.55 -6.42 11.02
N HIS A 6 -4.43 -7.67 10.62
CA HIS A 6 -3.54 -8.62 11.29
C HIS A 6 -2.09 -8.09 11.33
N PRO A 7 -1.38 -8.22 12.48
CA PRO A 7 0.00 -7.75 12.64
C PRO A 7 1.00 -8.15 11.52
N TRP A 8 0.79 -9.26 10.81
CA TRP A 8 1.69 -9.70 9.75
C TRP A 8 1.53 -8.85 8.47
N ILE A 9 0.31 -8.42 8.13
CA ILE A 9 0.07 -7.51 6.99
C ILE A 9 0.67 -6.14 7.28
N ALA A 10 0.51 -5.64 8.50
CA ALA A 10 1.11 -4.38 8.91
C ALA A 10 2.65 -4.44 8.79
N PHE A 11 3.25 -5.53 9.25
CA PHE A 11 4.69 -5.79 9.11
C PHE A 11 5.13 -5.87 7.64
N LEU A 12 4.33 -6.50 6.77
CA LEU A 12 4.63 -6.61 5.35
C LEU A 12 4.55 -5.26 4.62
N LEU A 13 3.64 -4.37 5.04
CA LEU A 13 3.49 -3.05 4.43
C LEU A 13 4.45 -1.99 4.98
N GLU A 14 5.06 -2.23 6.14
CA GLU A 14 5.96 -1.31 6.82
C GLU A 14 7.15 -0.85 5.94
N PRO A 15 7.86 -1.74 5.22
CA PRO A 15 8.94 -1.32 4.32
C PRO A 15 8.46 -0.38 3.22
N TRP A 16 7.28 -0.63 2.65
CA TRP A 16 6.72 0.21 1.58
C TRP A 16 6.30 1.58 2.12
N LEU A 17 5.67 1.62 3.30
CA LEU A 17 5.39 2.88 4.00
C LEU A 17 6.68 3.66 4.28
N ALA A 18 7.69 3.01 4.86
CA ALA A 18 8.99 3.63 5.13
C ALA A 18 9.65 4.18 3.86
N ALA A 19 9.50 3.48 2.73
CA ALA A 19 9.99 3.95 1.44
C ALA A 19 9.24 5.19 0.93
N ILE A 20 7.93 5.28 1.13
CA ILE A 20 7.15 6.49 0.79
C ILE A 20 7.63 7.69 1.63
N GLU A 21 7.89 7.47 2.92
CA GLU A 21 8.35 8.51 3.85
C GLU A 21 9.73 9.06 3.48
N GLN A 22 10.67 8.16 3.20
CA GLN A 22 12.08 8.49 3.04
C GLN A 22 12.49 8.69 1.57
N ALA A 23 11.59 8.43 0.61
CA ALA A 23 11.86 8.65 -0.80
C ALA A 23 12.27 10.11 -1.05
N GLY A 24 13.42 10.26 -1.66
CA GLY A 24 14.04 11.51 -2.02
C GLY A 24 14.96 11.32 -3.22
N PRO A 25 15.69 12.36 -3.61
CA PRO A 25 16.61 12.30 -4.73
C PRO A 25 17.66 11.22 -4.50
N GLY A 26 17.86 10.35 -5.50
CA GLY A 26 18.81 9.24 -5.41
C GLY A 26 18.29 8.01 -4.68
N THR A 27 17.17 8.09 -3.95
CA THR A 27 16.56 6.95 -3.23
C THR A 27 15.23 6.49 -3.84
N THR A 28 14.80 7.08 -4.96
CA THR A 28 13.55 6.71 -5.64
C THR A 28 13.51 5.27 -6.14
N HIS A 29 14.65 4.70 -6.53
CA HIS A 29 14.76 3.29 -6.92
C HIS A 29 14.31 2.35 -5.79
N TRP A 30 14.64 2.68 -4.55
CA TRP A 30 14.27 1.88 -3.38
C TRP A 30 12.74 1.84 -3.17
N LEU A 31 12.05 2.96 -3.42
CA LEU A 31 10.58 2.98 -3.40
C LEU A 31 9.99 2.13 -4.53
N GLN A 32 10.56 2.16 -5.73
CA GLN A 32 10.09 1.32 -6.84
C GLN A 32 10.27 -0.17 -6.56
N GLU A 33 11.44 -0.58 -6.06
CA GLU A 33 11.73 -1.97 -5.73
C GLU A 33 10.92 -2.47 -4.53
N THR A 34 10.92 -1.71 -3.44
CA THR A 34 10.22 -2.09 -2.20
C THR A 34 8.74 -2.19 -2.44
N SER A 35 8.20 -1.23 -3.17
CA SER A 35 6.85 -1.38 -3.65
C SER A 35 6.80 -2.71 -4.44
N ALA A 36 7.49 -2.89 -5.58
CA ALA A 36 7.23 -4.03 -6.49
C ALA A 36 7.24 -5.38 -5.78
N ALA A 37 8.21 -5.58 -4.88
CA ALA A 37 8.31 -6.76 -4.05
C ALA A 37 7.09 -6.96 -3.13
N MET A 38 6.67 -5.93 -2.40
CA MET A 38 5.54 -6.05 -1.47
C MET A 38 4.21 -6.26 -2.19
N SER A 39 4.01 -5.68 -3.37
CA SER A 39 2.80 -5.96 -4.16
C SER A 39 2.76 -7.39 -4.68
N ALA A 40 3.90 -7.91 -5.16
CA ALA A 40 3.99 -9.30 -5.60
C ALA A 40 3.71 -10.25 -4.44
N CYS A 41 4.30 -9.97 -3.28
CA CYS A 41 4.05 -10.76 -2.07
C CYS A 41 2.57 -10.70 -1.64
N LEU A 42 1.92 -9.53 -1.67
CA LEU A 42 0.48 -9.47 -1.38
C LEU A 42 -0.36 -10.25 -2.38
N ALA A 43 -0.04 -10.17 -3.67
CA ALA A 43 -0.77 -10.90 -4.72
C ALA A 43 -0.61 -12.43 -4.61
N GLU A 44 0.49 -12.91 -4.03
CA GLU A 44 0.73 -14.34 -3.79
C GLU A 44 0.04 -14.86 -2.51
N TRP A 45 -0.08 -14.02 -1.48
CA TRP A 45 -0.47 -14.45 -0.13
C TRP A 45 -1.89 -14.05 0.27
N VAL A 46 -2.52 -13.15 -0.47
CA VAL A 46 -3.87 -12.65 -0.18
C VAL A 46 -4.80 -13.04 -1.31
N ASP A 47 -5.98 -13.58 -0.95
CA ASP A 47 -7.00 -13.91 -1.93
C ASP A 47 -7.45 -12.63 -2.68
N PRO A 48 -7.36 -12.61 -4.02
CA PRO A 48 -7.65 -11.43 -4.79
C PRO A 48 -9.14 -11.12 -4.75
N THR A 49 -9.47 -9.97 -4.17
CA THR A 49 -10.80 -9.37 -4.32
C THR A 49 -10.69 -8.12 -5.18
N PRO A 50 -11.73 -7.75 -5.95
CA PRO A 50 -11.69 -6.53 -6.77
C PRO A 50 -11.41 -5.25 -5.96
N GLY A 51 -11.70 -5.26 -4.66
CA GLY A 51 -11.39 -4.16 -3.74
C GLY A 51 -9.89 -4.10 -3.40
N ILE A 52 -9.27 -5.24 -3.11
CA ILE A 52 -7.83 -5.34 -2.84
C ILE A 52 -7.03 -5.02 -4.08
N ASP A 53 -7.38 -5.59 -5.24
CA ASP A 53 -6.66 -5.35 -6.51
C ASP A 53 -6.61 -3.86 -6.85
N ARG A 54 -7.77 -3.18 -6.80
CA ARG A 54 -7.81 -1.72 -7.04
C ARG A 54 -6.99 -0.93 -6.02
N ALA A 55 -7.00 -1.34 -4.76
CA ALA A 55 -6.27 -0.64 -3.72
C ALA A 55 -4.76 -0.85 -3.87
N LEU A 56 -4.35 -2.06 -4.27
CA LEU A 56 -2.97 -2.41 -4.58
C LEU A 56 -2.46 -1.59 -5.76
N ASP A 57 -3.20 -1.57 -6.88
CA ASP A 57 -2.90 -0.78 -8.07
C ASP A 57 -2.89 0.73 -7.78
N GLY A 58 -3.82 1.19 -6.93
CA GLY A 58 -3.85 2.58 -6.48
C GLY A 58 -2.59 2.96 -5.70
N ALA A 59 -2.14 2.10 -4.79
CA ALA A 59 -0.91 2.30 -4.02
C ALA A 59 0.35 2.23 -4.91
N ARG A 60 0.39 1.31 -5.89
CA ARG A 60 1.42 1.25 -6.95
C ARG A 60 1.54 2.60 -7.66
N ALA A 61 0.44 3.01 -8.27
CA ALA A 61 0.40 4.20 -9.12
C ALA A 61 0.75 5.47 -8.33
N ALA A 62 0.28 5.58 -7.08
CA ALA A 62 0.64 6.71 -6.22
C ALA A 62 2.14 6.73 -5.87
N SER A 63 2.76 5.56 -5.65
CA SER A 63 4.20 5.44 -5.43
C SER A 63 5.00 5.84 -6.67
N ASP A 64 4.57 5.42 -7.86
CA ASP A 64 5.20 5.79 -9.13
C ASP A 64 5.07 7.29 -9.43
N LEU A 65 3.92 7.89 -9.10
CA LEU A 65 3.72 9.34 -9.22
C LEU A 65 4.63 10.12 -8.25
N LEU A 66 4.82 9.62 -7.02
CA LEU A 66 5.77 10.20 -6.08
C LEU A 66 7.20 10.14 -6.63
N VAL A 67 7.62 9.00 -7.16
CA VAL A 67 8.93 8.83 -7.82
C VAL A 67 9.08 9.82 -8.97
N ALA A 68 8.09 9.92 -9.85
CA ALA A 68 8.10 10.85 -10.96
C ALA A 68 8.18 12.31 -10.49
N SER A 69 7.49 12.66 -9.40
CA SER A 69 7.52 14.01 -8.82
C SER A 69 8.87 14.35 -8.19
N ILE A 70 9.53 13.39 -7.54
CA ILE A 70 10.87 13.56 -6.95
C ILE A 70 11.93 13.70 -8.06
N ASN A 71 11.83 12.90 -9.12
CA ASN A 71 12.79 12.92 -10.23
C ASN A 71 12.68 14.17 -11.11
N ARG A 72 11.58 14.93 -11.06
CA ARG A 72 11.45 16.21 -11.76
C ARG A 72 12.28 17.30 -11.07
N ALA A 73 12.92 18.15 -11.89
CA ALA A 73 13.63 19.33 -11.41
C ALA A 73 12.68 20.24 -10.61
N GLY A 74 13.03 20.52 -9.35
CA GLY A 74 12.34 21.47 -8.48
C GLY A 74 11.45 20.87 -7.39
N TRP A 75 11.21 19.54 -7.38
CA TRP A 75 10.45 18.79 -6.34
C TRP A 75 9.10 19.40 -5.94
N ALA A 76 8.59 20.33 -6.76
CA ALA A 76 7.30 20.94 -6.56
C ALA A 76 6.28 19.82 -6.59
N ASN A 77 5.49 19.74 -5.52
CA ASN A 77 4.47 18.71 -5.28
C ASN A 77 4.97 17.35 -4.76
N ALA A 78 6.27 17.14 -4.48
CA ALA A 78 6.74 15.86 -3.93
C ALA A 78 6.05 15.53 -2.60
N GLU A 79 5.86 16.51 -1.71
CA GLU A 79 5.11 16.29 -0.46
C GLU A 79 3.62 16.06 -0.71
N ALA A 80 3.00 16.76 -1.66
CA ALA A 80 1.61 16.50 -2.01
C ALA A 80 1.41 15.08 -2.56
N GLN A 81 2.33 14.60 -3.41
CA GLN A 81 2.33 13.22 -3.90
C GLN A 81 2.61 12.22 -2.79
N ARG A 82 3.45 12.56 -1.81
CA ARG A 82 3.66 11.71 -0.62
C ARG A 82 2.39 11.56 0.20
N GLN A 83 1.62 12.64 0.40
CA GLN A 83 0.32 12.56 1.07
C GLN A 83 -0.68 11.68 0.28
N ILE A 84 -0.68 11.76 -1.05
CA ILE A 84 -1.51 10.89 -1.90
C ILE A 84 -1.07 9.42 -1.76
N ALA A 85 0.22 9.14 -1.77
CA ALA A 85 0.75 7.79 -1.56
C ALA A 85 0.39 7.24 -0.17
N ARG A 86 0.48 8.04 0.89
CA ARG A 86 0.02 7.68 2.24
C ARG A 86 -1.48 7.36 2.25
N ALA A 87 -2.30 8.19 1.61
CA ALA A 87 -3.75 7.97 1.54
C ALA A 87 -4.09 6.68 0.78
N ALA A 88 -3.39 6.40 -0.33
CA ALA A 88 -3.54 5.16 -1.08
C ALA A 88 -3.14 3.92 -0.25
N MET A 89 -2.06 4.00 0.52
CA MET A 89 -1.67 2.96 1.48
C MET A 89 -2.74 2.76 2.57
N GLY A 90 -3.34 3.83 3.07
CA GLY A 90 -4.47 3.75 4.00
C GLY A 90 -5.66 2.99 3.40
N ALA A 91 -6.01 3.29 2.14
CA ALA A 91 -7.07 2.59 1.43
C ALA A 91 -6.76 1.10 1.21
N LEU A 92 -5.51 0.74 0.94
CA LEU A 92 -5.05 -0.65 0.85
C LEU A 92 -5.19 -1.38 2.20
N ILE A 93 -4.72 -0.77 3.29
CA ILE A 93 -4.87 -1.30 4.66
C ILE A 93 -6.34 -1.53 5.00
N GLU A 94 -7.23 -0.59 4.66
CA GLU A 94 -8.67 -0.73 4.88
C GLU A 94 -9.32 -1.81 4.01
N ALA A 95 -8.85 -2.01 2.78
CA ALA A 95 -9.33 -3.08 1.91
C ALA A 95 -8.94 -4.46 2.48
N LEU A 96 -7.70 -4.59 2.95
CA LEU A 96 -7.18 -5.81 3.57
C LEU A 96 -7.91 -6.13 4.89
N ALA A 97 -8.10 -5.15 5.78
CA ALA A 97 -8.88 -5.33 7.02
C ALA A 97 -10.31 -5.82 6.75
N ARG A 98 -10.96 -5.28 5.71
CA ARG A 98 -12.33 -5.68 5.35
C ARG A 98 -12.39 -7.11 4.83
N ALA A 99 -11.39 -7.53 4.07
CA ALA A 99 -11.29 -8.90 3.58
C ALA A 99 -11.08 -9.89 4.73
N GLU A 100 -10.14 -9.63 5.63
CA GLU A 100 -9.93 -10.45 6.84
C GLU A 100 -11.21 -10.57 7.68
N ALA A 101 -11.90 -9.44 7.93
CA ALA A 101 -13.15 -9.45 8.68
C ALA A 101 -14.28 -10.23 7.97
N SER A 102 -14.26 -10.33 6.65
CA SER A 102 -15.22 -11.13 5.87
C SER A 102 -14.91 -12.63 5.94
N GLU A 103 -13.63 -12.99 5.91
CA GLU A 103 -13.18 -14.36 6.07
C GLU A 103 -13.49 -14.88 7.47
N SER A 104 -13.15 -14.11 8.52
CA SER A 104 -13.50 -14.46 9.91
C SER A 104 -15.01 -14.58 10.13
N LYS A 105 -15.83 -13.80 9.41
CA LYS A 105 -17.31 -13.95 9.44
C LYS A 105 -17.79 -15.21 8.74
N SER A 106 -17.09 -15.64 7.70
CA SER A 106 -17.38 -16.88 6.98
C SER A 106 -17.06 -18.09 7.85
N GLU A 107 -15.97 -18.04 8.63
CA GLU A 107 -15.60 -19.09 9.59
C GLU A 107 -16.60 -19.29 10.74
N ILE A 108 -17.28 -18.23 11.18
CA ILE A 108 -18.31 -18.29 12.25
C ILE A 108 -19.75 -18.51 11.73
N GLY A 109 -19.92 -18.82 10.45
CA GLY A 109 -21.23 -19.13 9.86
C GLY A 109 -22.18 -17.93 9.75
N LEU A 110 -21.65 -16.71 9.70
CA LEU A 110 -22.42 -15.47 9.53
C LEU A 110 -22.40 -14.92 8.09
N GLY A 111 -21.86 -15.69 7.13
CA GLY A 111 -22.06 -15.44 5.71
C GLY A 111 -23.45 -15.94 5.29
N PHE A 112 -24.35 -15.03 4.96
CA PHE A 112 -25.69 -15.35 4.43
C PHE A 112 -25.61 -16.02 3.06
#